data_AF-A0A2H6NA02-F1
#
_entry.id   AF-A0A2H6NA02-F1
#
_cell.length_a   1.000
_cell.length_b   1.000
_cell.length_c   1.000
_cell.angle_alpha   90.00
_cell.angle_beta   90.00
_cell.angle_gamma   90.00
#
_symmetry.space_group_name_H-M   'P 1'
#
loop_
_entity.id
_entity.type
_entity.pdbx_description
1 polymer ?
#
loop_
_entity_poly.entity_id
_entity_poly.type
_entity_poly.pdbx_seq_one_letter_code
_entity_poly.pdbx_strand_id
1 'polypeptide(L)'
;TWETRIMVKQSMKAYKLDKTITRMLDARQLGLKLIANVTFGYTAANFSGRMPCVEIADSIVHKARETLERAIKLVNDTKKWGARVVYGDTDSMFVLLKGATKEQSFKIGQEIAEAVTATNPKPVKLKFEKVYLPCILQTKKRYVGYMYETLDQKDPVFDAKGIETVRRDACPAVSKILERSIKLLFETRDISHIKQYVQNQCMKLLEGKASMQDFIFAKEYRGSSAYRPGACVPALEITRKMLAYDRRSEPRVGERVPYVIVYGMPGLPLIQLVRRPIDVLQDPNLRLNATYYITKQILPPLARILSLIGIDVFSWYNQLPRIQKVSTMSRTEQECRKGTISQYFTTLHCPVCDELTQHGICNKCRSQPQHVIVMLNQEIRELERKHEQITKVCKNCTSCFDRQIPCISLNCPVLFKVSRVSRELSKAPYLRQLLDQF
;
A
#
# COMPACT_ATOMS: atom_id res chain seq x y z
N THR A 1 9.89 28.11 23.87
CA THR A 1 9.41 27.14 22.85
C THR A 1 8.93 25.84 23.48
N TRP A 2 9.71 25.21 24.37
CA TRP A 2 9.34 23.96 25.04
C TRP A 2 8.10 24.07 25.94
N GLU A 3 8.03 25.08 26.80
CA GLU A 3 6.88 25.30 27.70
C GLU A 3 5.59 25.52 26.91
N THR A 4 5.65 26.35 25.87
CA THR A 4 4.54 26.57 24.93
C THR A 4 4.07 25.26 24.30
N ARG A 5 5.00 24.35 23.96
CA ARG A 5 4.65 23.04 23.42
C ARG A 5 3.92 22.18 24.45
N ILE A 6 4.34 22.22 25.72
CA ILE A 6 3.65 21.50 26.80
C ILE A 6 2.22 22.03 26.95
N MET A 7 2.03 23.35 26.97
CA MET A 7 0.71 23.97 27.05
C MET A 7 -0.19 23.51 25.90
N VAL A 8 0.30 23.55 24.65
CA VAL A 8 -0.48 23.08 23.48
C VAL A 8 -0.85 21.60 23.61
N LYS A 9 0.05 20.75 24.10
CA LYS A 9 -0.25 19.33 24.34
C LYS A 9 -1.26 19.13 25.47
N GLN A 10 -1.30 19.98 26.48
CA GLN A 10 -2.33 19.96 27.53
C GLN A 10 -3.68 20.38 26.97
N SER A 11 -3.74 21.47 26.20
CA SER A 11 -4.97 21.89 25.50
C SER A 11 -5.50 20.79 24.57
N MET A 12 -4.61 20.11 23.84
CA MET A 12 -4.99 18.99 22.96
C MET A 12 -5.64 17.83 23.73
N LYS A 13 -5.28 17.61 25.00
CA LYS A 13 -5.94 16.61 25.85
C LYS A 13 -7.33 17.05 26.30
N ALA A 14 -7.55 18.35 26.48
CA ALA A 14 -8.85 18.89 26.87
C ALA A 14 -9.88 18.81 25.72
N TYR A 15 -9.45 19.07 24.48
CA TYR A 15 -10.32 19.12 23.29
C TYR A 15 -10.37 17.81 22.48
N LYS A 16 -10.16 16.65 23.12
CA LYS A 16 -10.08 15.34 22.43
C LYS A 16 -11.30 14.98 21.56
N LEU A 17 -12.48 15.51 21.88
CA LEU A 17 -13.72 15.21 21.17
C LEU A 17 -13.79 15.87 19.79
N ASP A 18 -13.18 17.04 19.63
CA ASP A 18 -13.17 17.75 18.35
C ASP A 18 -11.95 17.35 17.52
N LYS A 19 -12.19 16.57 16.47
CA LYS A 19 -11.15 16.09 15.54
C LYS A 19 -10.47 17.23 14.78
N THR A 20 -11.19 18.29 14.45
CA THR A 20 -10.67 19.41 13.67
C THR A 20 -9.70 20.22 14.52
N ILE A 21 -10.12 20.58 15.74
CA ILE A 21 -9.27 21.30 16.70
C ILE A 21 -8.07 20.43 17.08
N THR A 22 -8.27 19.14 17.36
CA THR A 22 -7.19 18.22 17.70
C THR A 22 -6.13 18.16 16.59
N ARG A 23 -6.55 18.09 15.32
CA ARG A 23 -5.63 18.10 14.17
C ARG A 23 -4.84 19.40 14.07
N MET A 24 -5.47 20.54 14.32
CA MET A 24 -4.80 21.85 14.31
C MET A 24 -3.78 21.97 15.45
N LEU A 25 -4.16 21.55 16.66
CA LEU A 25 -3.27 21.56 17.83
C LEU A 25 -2.09 20.59 17.66
N ASP A 26 -2.31 19.43 17.03
CA ASP A 26 -1.24 18.48 16.72
C ASP A 26 -0.25 19.06 15.69
N ALA A 27 -0.74 19.71 14.63
CA ALA A 27 0.11 20.43 13.69
C ALA A 27 0.94 21.53 14.39
N ARG A 28 0.33 22.28 15.33
CA ARG A 28 1.02 23.33 16.09
C ARG A 28 2.09 22.75 17.02
N GLN A 29 1.81 21.68 17.77
CA GLN A 29 2.83 21.06 18.64
C GLN A 29 3.97 20.44 17.82
N LEU A 30 3.67 19.91 16.63
CA LEU A 30 4.67 19.36 15.72
C LEU A 30 5.57 20.46 15.15
N GLY A 31 4.99 21.61 14.79
CA GLY A 31 5.76 22.80 14.39
C GLY A 31 6.72 23.26 15.49
N LEU A 32 6.22 23.39 16.73
CA LEU A 32 7.07 23.73 17.89
C LEU A 32 8.17 22.70 18.15
N LYS A 33 7.86 21.40 17.98
CA LYS A 33 8.87 20.32 18.06
C LYS A 33 9.94 20.48 16.98
N LEU A 34 9.54 20.76 15.74
CA LEU A 34 10.46 20.93 14.63
C LEU A 34 11.39 22.12 14.85
N ILE A 35 10.87 23.25 15.33
CA ILE A 35 11.68 24.42 15.68
C ILE A 35 12.76 24.05 16.69
N ALA A 36 12.41 23.37 17.78
CA ALA A 36 13.38 22.93 18.79
C ALA A 36 14.44 21.98 18.21
N ASN A 37 14.03 21.04 17.34
CA ASN A 37 14.95 20.11 16.70
C ASN A 37 15.88 20.81 15.69
N VAL A 38 15.38 21.80 14.95
CA VAL A 38 16.18 22.60 14.01
C VAL A 38 17.17 23.48 14.76
N THR A 39 16.83 24.00 15.95
CA THR A 39 17.80 24.72 16.80
C THR A 39 19.02 23.86 17.13
N PHE A 40 18.82 22.58 17.46
CA PHE A 40 19.93 21.62 17.58
C PHE A 40 20.62 21.39 16.24
N GLY A 41 19.87 21.11 15.16
CA GLY A 41 20.47 20.87 13.83
C GLY A 41 21.31 22.04 13.30
N TYR A 42 21.00 23.27 13.72
CA TYR A 42 21.73 24.47 13.34
C TYR A 42 23.17 24.48 13.87
N THR A 43 23.42 23.89 15.05
CA THR A 43 24.79 23.84 15.61
C THR A 43 25.71 22.98 14.75
N ALA A 44 25.19 21.97 14.04
CA ALA A 44 25.98 21.09 13.16
C ALA A 44 25.96 21.50 11.67
N ALA A 45 25.41 22.66 11.31
CA ALA A 45 25.12 23.03 9.93
C ALA A 45 26.37 23.52 9.16
N ASN A 46 27.37 22.67 8.95
CA ASN A 46 28.65 23.06 8.33
C ASN A 46 28.57 23.44 6.85
N PHE A 47 27.64 22.86 6.09
CA PHE A 47 27.59 23.06 4.63
C PHE A 47 26.99 24.41 4.24
N SER A 48 25.98 24.89 4.97
CA SER A 48 25.20 26.08 4.61
C SER A 48 24.79 26.94 5.81
N GLY A 49 25.23 26.60 7.02
CA GLY A 49 24.94 27.35 8.24
C GLY A 49 25.80 28.60 8.34
N ARG A 50 25.28 29.63 9.03
CA ARG A 50 26.00 30.90 9.21
C ARG A 50 26.89 30.92 10.46
N MET A 51 26.63 30.04 11.43
CA MET A 51 27.38 29.95 12.69
C MET A 51 27.33 28.51 13.24
N PRO A 52 27.99 27.55 12.57
CA PRO A 52 28.09 26.19 13.09
C PRO A 52 29.07 26.11 14.27
N CYS A 53 28.75 25.27 15.25
CA CYS A 53 29.62 24.86 16.35
C CYS A 53 29.43 23.35 16.57
N VAL A 54 30.32 22.59 15.94
CA VAL A 54 30.26 21.13 15.86
C VAL A 54 30.50 20.51 17.24
N GLU A 55 31.33 21.13 18.06
CA GLU A 55 31.68 20.69 19.40
C GLU A 55 30.46 20.60 20.32
N ILE A 56 29.55 21.59 20.21
CA ILE A 56 28.28 21.58 20.92
C ILE A 56 27.38 20.45 20.39
N ALA A 57 27.30 20.28 19.07
CA ALA A 57 26.48 19.23 18.48
C ALA A 57 26.93 17.83 18.93
N ASP A 58 28.24 17.57 18.87
CA ASP A 58 28.86 16.30 19.29
C ASP A 58 28.67 16.06 20.78
N SER A 59 28.85 17.08 21.61
CA SER A 59 28.61 16.99 23.05
C SER A 59 27.17 16.61 23.37
N ILE A 60 26.20 17.19 22.67
CA ILE A 60 24.77 16.86 22.82
C ILE A 60 24.50 15.41 22.42
N VAL A 61 25.00 14.95 21.27
CA VAL A 61 24.79 13.58 20.79
C VAL A 61 25.44 12.57 21.74
N HIS A 62 26.64 12.86 22.22
CA HIS A 62 27.35 12.02 23.17
C HIS A 62 26.59 11.90 24.50
N LYS A 63 26.14 13.02 25.08
CA LYS A 63 25.35 12.99 26.32
C LYS A 63 23.99 12.32 26.16
N ALA A 64 23.35 12.44 25.00
CA ALA A 64 22.11 11.72 24.70
C ALA A 64 22.35 10.20 24.69
N ARG A 65 23.42 9.75 24.04
CA ARG A 65 23.82 8.34 23.99
C ARG A 65 24.16 7.78 25.37
N GLU A 66 24.99 8.48 26.13
CA GLU A 66 25.34 8.12 27.51
C GLU A 66 24.09 7.98 28.39
N THR A 67 23.14 8.90 28.24
CA THR A 67 21.88 8.88 29.00
C THR A 67 21.02 7.66 28.65
N LEU A 68 20.93 7.30 27.36
CA LEU A 68 20.23 6.09 26.93
C LEU A 68 20.93 4.81 27.44
N GLU A 69 22.25 4.73 27.32
CA GLU A 69 23.04 3.57 27.77
C GLU A 69 22.92 3.37 29.29
N ARG A 70 22.95 4.46 30.08
CA ARG A 70 22.70 4.42 31.53
C ARG A 70 21.29 3.92 31.85
N ALA A 71 20.27 4.39 31.12
CA ALA A 71 18.89 3.92 31.31
C ALA A 71 18.74 2.43 30.99
N ILE A 72 19.36 1.96 29.89
CA ILE A 72 19.37 0.54 29.50
C ILE A 72 20.03 -0.32 30.58
N LYS A 73 21.19 0.12 31.09
CA LYS A 73 21.91 -0.56 32.16
C LYS A 73 21.05 -0.67 33.42
N LEU A 74 20.43 0.43 33.87
CA LEU A 74 19.54 0.43 35.02
C LEU A 74 18.38 -0.57 34.89
N VAL A 75 17.75 -0.64 33.72
CA VAL A 75 16.64 -1.58 33.46
C VAL A 75 17.10 -3.03 33.48
N ASN A 76 18.24 -3.35 32.86
CA ASN A 76 18.74 -4.72 32.80
C ASN A 76 19.32 -5.21 34.15
N ASP A 77 19.94 -4.31 34.94
CA ASP A 77 20.57 -4.68 36.22
C ASP A 77 19.53 -4.86 37.35
N THR A 78 18.36 -4.20 37.23
CA THR A 78 17.31 -4.26 38.26
C THR A 78 16.48 -5.54 38.17
N LYS A 79 16.89 -6.56 38.92
CA LYS A 79 16.22 -7.89 38.96
C LYS A 79 14.73 -7.83 39.34
N LYS A 80 14.31 -6.86 40.16
CA LYS A 80 12.92 -6.68 40.61
C LYS A 80 11.92 -6.66 39.45
N TRP A 81 12.29 -6.07 38.31
CA TRP A 81 11.37 -5.90 37.19
C TRP A 81 11.28 -7.11 36.26
N GLY A 82 12.22 -8.06 36.33
CA GLY A 82 12.29 -9.19 35.38
C GLY A 82 12.37 -8.73 33.92
N ALA A 83 12.92 -7.55 33.68
CA ALA A 83 12.87 -6.82 32.44
C ALA A 83 14.13 -7.01 31.59
N ARG A 84 13.99 -7.01 30.27
CA ARG A 84 15.14 -7.00 29.35
C ARG A 84 14.92 -6.02 28.22
N VAL A 85 15.85 -5.11 28.00
CA VAL A 85 15.79 -4.23 26.82
C VAL A 85 16.09 -5.05 25.56
N VAL A 86 15.18 -4.99 24.57
CA VAL A 86 15.28 -5.74 23.30
C VAL A 86 15.54 -4.84 22.09
N TYR A 87 15.23 -3.55 22.19
CA TYR A 87 15.46 -2.59 21.13
C TYR A 87 15.64 -1.19 21.71
N GLY A 88 16.41 -0.34 21.03
CA GLY A 88 16.56 1.06 21.36
C GLY A 88 16.86 1.88 20.11
N ASP A 89 16.26 3.06 20.01
CA ASP A 89 16.47 4.00 18.90
C ASP A 89 16.57 5.41 19.47
N THR A 90 17.81 5.90 19.63
CA THR A 90 18.21 7.26 20.05
C THR A 90 17.61 7.82 21.35
N ASP A 91 16.29 7.91 21.44
CA ASP A 91 15.51 8.51 22.51
C ASP A 91 14.45 7.54 23.09
N SER A 92 14.41 6.31 22.59
CA SER A 92 13.45 5.28 23.01
C SER A 92 14.13 3.94 23.30
N MET A 93 13.55 3.19 24.24
CA MET A 93 13.94 1.80 24.55
C MET A 93 12.70 0.92 24.68
N PHE A 94 12.80 -0.31 24.20
CA PHE A 94 11.74 -1.31 24.23
C PHE A 94 12.13 -2.37 25.24
N VAL A 95 11.29 -2.50 26.25
CA VAL A 95 11.51 -3.39 27.38
C VAL A 95 10.60 -4.60 27.22
N LEU A 96 11.18 -5.79 27.15
CA LEU A 96 10.46 -7.05 27.12
C LEU A 96 10.22 -7.53 28.56
N LEU A 97 8.94 -7.69 28.90
CA LEU A 97 8.48 -8.31 30.14
C LEU A 97 7.89 -9.68 29.78
N LYS A 98 8.62 -10.76 30.09
CA LYS A 98 8.17 -12.12 29.74
C LYS A 98 7.04 -12.55 30.68
N GLY A 99 5.92 -12.97 30.11
CA GLY A 99 4.77 -13.50 30.86
C GLY A 99 3.96 -12.46 31.63
N ALA A 100 4.28 -11.16 31.51
CA ALA A 100 3.53 -10.10 32.18
C ALA A 100 2.18 -9.82 31.49
N THR A 101 1.15 -9.54 32.28
CA THR A 101 -0.13 -9.05 31.75
C THR A 101 -0.01 -7.61 31.26
N LYS A 102 -1.04 -7.12 30.54
CA LYS A 102 -1.11 -5.72 30.13
C LYS A 102 -1.00 -4.80 31.35
N GLU A 103 -1.76 -5.10 32.40
CA GLU A 103 -1.85 -4.30 33.63
C GLU A 103 -0.49 -4.22 34.35
N GLN A 104 0.17 -5.38 34.49
CA GLN A 104 1.51 -5.46 35.06
C GLN A 104 2.53 -4.67 34.21
N SER A 105 2.42 -4.74 32.89
CA SER A 105 3.33 -4.04 31.97
C SER A 105 3.23 -2.52 32.11
N PHE A 106 2.03 -1.98 32.27
CA PHE A 106 1.83 -0.55 32.53
C PHE A 106 2.42 -0.13 33.89
N LYS A 107 2.19 -0.92 34.95
CA LYS A 107 2.75 -0.63 36.28
C LYS A 107 4.28 -0.63 36.28
N ILE A 108 4.89 -1.70 35.75
CA ILE A 108 6.36 -1.83 35.66
C ILE A 108 6.95 -0.75 34.75
N GLY A 109 6.30 -0.45 33.62
CA GLY A 109 6.73 0.61 32.71
C GLY A 109 6.75 1.99 33.36
N GLN A 110 5.77 2.28 34.22
CA GLN A 110 5.71 3.53 34.99
C GLN A 110 6.81 3.58 36.07
N GLU A 111 7.02 2.49 36.81
CA GLU A 111 8.11 2.37 37.80
C GLU A 111 9.49 2.59 37.15
N ILE A 112 9.72 1.99 35.98
CA ILE A 112 10.96 2.18 35.21
C ILE A 112 11.12 3.64 34.79
N ALA A 113 10.05 4.27 34.28
CA ALA A 113 10.10 5.67 33.84
C ALA A 113 10.43 6.63 34.99
N GLU A 114 9.89 6.38 36.19
CA GLU A 114 10.15 7.16 37.39
C GLU A 114 11.59 6.96 37.89
N ALA A 115 12.07 5.72 37.97
CA ALA A 115 13.44 5.42 38.40
C ALA A 115 14.50 6.01 37.45
N VAL A 116 14.29 5.90 36.14
CA VAL A 116 15.19 6.53 35.14
C VAL A 116 15.10 8.06 35.21
N THR A 117 13.92 8.63 35.45
CA THR A 117 13.79 10.08 35.60
C THR A 117 14.52 10.60 36.85
N ALA A 118 14.43 9.89 37.98
CA ALA A 118 15.06 10.28 39.24
C ALA A 118 16.60 10.28 39.18
N THR A 119 17.19 9.45 38.32
CA THR A 119 18.66 9.36 38.13
C THR A 119 19.22 10.40 37.16
N ASN A 120 18.36 11.25 36.56
CA ASN A 120 18.77 12.25 35.58
C ASN A 120 18.52 13.68 36.06
N PRO A 121 19.34 14.66 35.63
CA PRO A 121 19.17 16.06 36.01
C PRO A 121 17.90 16.65 35.38
N LYS A 122 17.26 17.60 36.08
CA LYS A 122 16.17 18.39 35.49
C LYS A 122 16.72 19.19 34.29
N PRO A 123 16.02 19.27 33.15
CA PRO A 123 14.63 18.88 32.88
C PRO A 123 14.44 17.49 32.23
N VAL A 124 15.45 16.63 32.25
CA VAL A 124 15.40 15.31 31.58
C VAL A 124 14.37 14.42 32.28
N LYS A 125 13.37 13.96 31.53
CA LYS A 125 12.31 13.08 32.03
C LYS A 125 12.04 11.97 31.03
N LEU A 126 12.12 10.72 31.49
CA LEU A 126 11.64 9.59 30.72
C LEU A 126 10.13 9.50 30.88
N LYS A 127 9.42 9.45 29.76
CA LYS A 127 7.96 9.30 29.75
C LYS A 127 7.59 7.90 29.28
N PHE A 128 6.85 7.18 30.10
CA PHE A 128 6.15 5.99 29.64
C PHE A 128 5.04 6.38 28.64
N GLU A 129 5.10 5.82 27.43
CA GLU A 129 4.18 6.20 26.35
C GLU A 129 3.13 5.13 26.08
N LYS A 130 3.53 3.86 25.98
CA LYS A 130 2.67 2.79 25.45
C LYS A 130 3.20 1.39 25.72
N VAL A 131 2.28 0.41 25.68
CA VAL A 131 2.58 -1.04 25.64
C VAL A 131 2.27 -1.57 24.24
N TYR A 132 3.15 -2.42 23.69
CA TYR A 132 2.84 -3.19 22.48
C TYR A 132 2.46 -4.64 22.83
N LEU A 133 1.29 -5.08 22.38
CA LEU A 133 0.79 -6.44 22.59
C LEU A 133 -0.19 -6.85 21.47
N PRO A 134 0.18 -7.69 20.50
CA PRO A 134 1.52 -8.20 20.18
C PRO A 134 2.41 -7.17 19.44
N CYS A 135 3.69 -7.51 19.25
CA CYS A 135 4.69 -6.69 18.55
C CYS A 135 5.61 -7.57 17.67
N ILE A 136 6.04 -7.02 16.53
CA ILE A 136 7.05 -7.60 15.64
C ILE A 136 8.14 -6.55 15.42
N LEU A 137 9.36 -6.90 15.81
CA LEU A 137 10.56 -6.11 15.56
C LEU A 137 11.30 -6.73 14.38
N GLN A 138 11.33 -6.05 13.23
CA GLN A 138 11.91 -6.60 12.01
C GLN A 138 13.39 -6.22 11.89
N THR A 139 13.69 -4.92 11.83
CA THR A 139 15.05 -4.38 11.80
C THR A 139 15.06 -3.01 12.49
N LYS A 140 16.23 -2.38 12.59
CA LYS A 140 16.32 -0.98 13.04
C LYS A 140 15.36 -0.09 12.25
N LYS A 141 14.57 0.71 12.97
CA LYS A 141 13.52 1.61 12.43
C LYS A 141 12.41 0.91 11.65
N ARG A 142 12.24 -0.41 11.80
CA ARG A 142 11.19 -1.21 11.16
C ARG A 142 10.53 -2.14 12.16
N TYR A 143 9.36 -1.75 12.65
CA TYR A 143 8.59 -2.53 13.61
C TYR A 143 7.10 -2.23 13.50
N VAL A 144 6.28 -3.16 13.98
CA VAL A 144 4.82 -3.06 13.96
C VAL A 144 4.24 -3.73 15.19
N GLY A 145 3.16 -3.18 15.74
CA GLY A 145 2.49 -3.77 16.88
C GLY A 145 1.13 -3.16 17.15
N TYR A 146 0.36 -3.85 17.98
CA TYR A 146 -0.85 -3.32 18.58
C TYR A 146 -0.50 -2.53 19.83
N MET A 147 -0.77 -1.24 19.78
CA MET A 147 -0.40 -0.25 20.77
C MET A 147 -1.57 0.03 21.72
N TYR A 148 -1.27 0.02 23.02
CA TYR A 148 -2.14 0.48 24.10
C TYR A 148 -1.51 1.68 24.79
N GLU A 149 -2.20 2.81 24.82
CA GLU A 149 -1.75 4.04 25.50
C GLU A 149 -2.27 4.12 26.94
N THR A 150 -3.41 3.49 27.22
CA THR A 150 -4.02 3.45 28.56
C THR A 150 -4.43 2.03 28.94
N LEU A 151 -4.57 1.79 30.24
CA LEU A 151 -5.04 0.51 30.78
C LEU A 151 -6.47 0.21 30.32
N ASP A 152 -7.34 1.20 30.36
CA ASP A 152 -8.77 1.08 30.04
C ASP A 152 -9.05 0.91 28.54
N GLN A 153 -8.04 1.09 27.70
CA GLN A 153 -8.16 0.90 26.26
C GLN A 153 -8.41 -0.58 25.95
N LYS A 154 -9.61 -0.87 25.43
CA LYS A 154 -10.01 -2.21 24.97
C LYS A 154 -9.42 -2.53 23.61
N ASP A 155 -9.67 -1.66 22.63
CA ASP A 155 -9.24 -1.87 21.24
C ASP A 155 -7.83 -1.32 21.00
N PRO A 156 -6.89 -2.14 20.49
CA PRO A 156 -5.54 -1.66 20.18
C PRO A 156 -5.51 -0.72 18.98
N VAL A 157 -4.50 0.16 18.96
CA VAL A 157 -4.18 0.96 17.78
C VAL A 157 -3.08 0.24 16.99
N PHE A 158 -3.30 -0.01 15.70
CA PHE A 158 -2.27 -0.54 14.81
C PHE A 158 -1.19 0.52 14.56
N ASP A 159 0.00 0.34 15.13
CA ASP A 159 1.13 1.24 14.96
C ASP A 159 2.26 0.55 14.21
N ALA A 160 2.62 1.15 13.07
CA ALA A 160 3.63 0.64 12.15
C ALA A 160 4.68 1.71 11.88
N LYS A 161 5.96 1.38 12.04
CA LYS A 161 7.08 2.29 11.80
C LYS A 161 8.00 1.70 10.75
N GLY A 162 8.27 2.47 9.69
CA GLY A 162 9.26 2.16 8.64
C GLY A 162 8.95 0.97 7.73
N ILE A 163 7.94 0.17 8.04
CA ILE A 163 7.44 -0.91 7.17
C ILE A 163 6.58 -0.35 6.02
N GLU A 164 6.33 -1.17 5.00
CA GLU A 164 5.66 -0.77 3.75
C GLU A 164 4.21 -0.29 3.91
N THR A 165 3.57 -0.50 5.07
CA THR A 165 2.22 0.04 5.33
C THR A 165 2.19 1.56 5.39
N VAL A 166 3.27 2.21 5.86
CA VAL A 166 3.34 3.68 6.04
C VAL A 166 4.20 4.37 4.99
N ARG A 167 4.93 3.60 4.18
CA ARG A 167 5.77 4.16 3.12
C ARG A 167 4.93 4.49 1.89
N ARG A 168 5.32 5.55 1.19
CA ARG A 168 4.61 6.04 -0.01
C ARG A 168 5.32 5.67 -1.33
N ASP A 169 6.34 4.84 -1.27
CA ASP A 169 7.13 4.40 -2.43
C ASP A 169 6.57 3.11 -3.07
N ALA A 170 5.82 2.32 -2.30
CA ALA A 170 5.10 1.14 -2.76
C ALA A 170 3.69 1.50 -3.28
N CYS A 171 3.06 0.58 -4.02
CA CYS A 171 1.67 0.74 -4.43
C CYS A 171 0.70 0.45 -3.26
N PRO A 172 -0.49 1.07 -3.24
CA PRO A 172 -1.46 0.90 -2.14
C PRO A 172 -1.85 -0.56 -1.84
N ALA A 173 -1.84 -1.44 -2.84
CA ALA A 173 -2.10 -2.87 -2.66
C ALA A 173 -1.13 -3.50 -1.66
N VAL A 174 0.16 -3.15 -1.71
CA VAL A 174 1.16 -3.68 -0.77
C VAL A 174 0.82 -3.30 0.65
N SER A 175 0.55 -2.01 0.90
CA SER A 175 0.23 -1.51 2.24
C SER A 175 -1.06 -2.16 2.78
N LYS A 176 -2.12 -2.26 1.97
CA LYS A 176 -3.40 -2.87 2.37
C LYS A 176 -3.28 -4.36 2.68
N ILE A 177 -2.62 -5.12 1.80
CA ILE A 177 -2.45 -6.57 1.95
C ILE A 177 -1.56 -6.86 3.16
N LEU A 178 -0.46 -6.12 3.32
CA LEU A 178 0.46 -6.27 4.44
C LEU A 178 -0.23 -5.94 5.77
N GLU A 179 -0.91 -4.80 5.86
CA GLU A 179 -1.65 -4.40 7.06
C GLU A 179 -2.70 -5.46 7.43
N ARG A 180 -3.52 -5.91 6.48
CA ARG A 180 -4.54 -6.93 6.76
C ARG A 180 -3.91 -8.26 7.18
N SER A 181 -2.80 -8.67 6.57
CA SER A 181 -2.09 -9.90 6.94
C SER A 181 -1.53 -9.84 8.36
N ILE A 182 -0.97 -8.70 8.77
CA ILE A 182 -0.47 -8.51 10.13
C ILE A 182 -1.62 -8.47 11.14
N LYS A 183 -2.73 -7.80 10.82
CA LYS A 183 -3.93 -7.80 11.69
C LYS A 183 -4.48 -9.20 11.89
N LEU A 184 -4.61 -9.99 10.82
CA LEU A 184 -5.00 -11.40 10.90
C LEU A 184 -4.04 -12.19 11.79
N LEU A 185 -2.73 -12.01 11.62
CA LEU A 185 -1.73 -12.66 12.48
C LEU A 185 -1.89 -12.31 13.96
N PHE A 186 -2.18 -11.04 14.27
CA PHE A 186 -2.33 -10.57 15.64
C PHE A 186 -3.65 -10.99 16.29
N GLU A 187 -4.71 -11.08 15.50
CA GLU A 187 -6.06 -11.43 15.95
C GLU A 187 -6.26 -12.94 16.10
N THR A 188 -5.95 -13.71 15.05
CA THR A 188 -6.24 -15.16 15.02
C THR A 188 -5.07 -16.02 15.47
N ARG A 189 -3.84 -15.53 15.30
CA ARG A 189 -2.58 -16.30 15.48
C ARG A 189 -2.52 -17.58 14.64
N ASP A 190 -3.36 -17.68 13.61
CA ASP A 190 -3.41 -18.84 12.71
C ASP A 190 -2.88 -18.47 11.32
N ILE A 191 -1.83 -19.18 10.92
CA ILE A 191 -1.12 -19.01 9.66
C ILE A 191 -2.01 -19.41 8.47
N SER A 192 -2.93 -20.36 8.66
CA SER A 192 -3.80 -20.89 7.60
C SER A 192 -4.70 -19.81 7.01
N HIS A 193 -5.29 -18.98 7.87
CA HIS A 193 -6.10 -17.83 7.48
C HIS A 193 -5.29 -16.79 6.69
N ILE A 194 -4.03 -16.55 7.07
CA ILE A 194 -3.13 -15.63 6.37
C ILE A 194 -2.79 -16.18 4.99
N LYS A 195 -2.44 -17.47 4.91
CA LYS A 195 -2.12 -18.17 3.65
C LYS A 195 -3.29 -18.05 2.67
N GLN A 196 -4.50 -18.41 3.10
CA GLN A 196 -5.70 -18.33 2.27
C GLN A 196 -5.97 -16.89 1.81
N TYR A 197 -5.83 -15.91 2.70
CA TYR A 197 -5.98 -14.50 2.35
C TYR A 197 -4.98 -14.06 1.26
N VAL A 198 -3.69 -14.34 1.44
CA VAL A 198 -2.64 -13.96 0.49
C VAL A 198 -2.83 -14.65 -0.86
N GLN A 199 -3.17 -15.94 -0.85
CA GLN A 199 -3.47 -16.71 -2.06
C GLN A 199 -4.67 -16.11 -2.82
N ASN A 200 -5.75 -15.77 -2.13
CA ASN A 200 -6.92 -15.11 -2.72
C ASN A 200 -6.56 -13.74 -3.33
N GLN A 201 -5.69 -12.95 -2.69
CA GLN A 201 -5.25 -11.67 -3.27
C GLN A 201 -4.38 -11.88 -4.52
N CYS A 202 -3.49 -12.88 -4.51
CA CYS A 202 -2.69 -13.24 -5.68
C CYS A 202 -3.58 -13.68 -6.85
N MET A 203 -4.55 -14.56 -6.59
CA MET A 203 -5.52 -15.03 -7.59
C MET A 203 -6.36 -13.88 -8.15
N LYS A 204 -6.88 -12.99 -7.30
CA LYS A 204 -7.63 -11.80 -7.73
C LYS A 204 -6.84 -10.92 -8.70
N LEU A 205 -5.52 -10.81 -8.51
CA LEU A 205 -4.64 -10.06 -9.39
C LEU A 205 -4.33 -10.83 -10.69
N LEU A 206 -4.02 -12.13 -10.61
CA LEU A 206 -3.81 -13.00 -11.77
C LEU A 206 -5.04 -13.04 -12.69
N GLU A 207 -6.24 -13.07 -12.09
CA GLU A 207 -7.51 -13.07 -12.81
C GLU A 207 -7.85 -11.73 -13.46
N GLY A 208 -7.13 -10.65 -13.12
CA GLY A 208 -7.42 -9.29 -13.58
C GLY A 208 -8.63 -8.63 -12.91
N LYS A 209 -9.11 -9.19 -11.79
CA LYS A 209 -10.27 -8.65 -11.03
C LYS A 209 -9.87 -7.53 -10.06
N ALA A 210 -8.59 -7.37 -9.77
CA ALA A 210 -8.08 -6.35 -8.86
C ALA A 210 -8.23 -4.93 -9.44
N SER A 211 -8.49 -3.93 -8.59
CA SER A 211 -8.60 -2.54 -9.03
C SER A 211 -7.23 -1.99 -9.41
N MET A 212 -7.09 -1.43 -10.62
CA MET A 212 -5.84 -0.82 -11.06
C MET A 212 -5.35 0.30 -10.15
N GLN A 213 -6.27 1.04 -9.50
CA GLN A 213 -5.94 2.13 -8.59
C GLN A 213 -4.97 1.69 -7.48
N ASP A 214 -5.13 0.47 -6.98
CA ASP A 214 -4.28 -0.06 -5.90
C ASP A 214 -2.86 -0.42 -6.37
N PHE A 215 -2.60 -0.41 -7.67
CA PHE A 215 -1.32 -0.76 -8.29
C PHE A 215 -0.58 0.45 -8.89
N ILE A 216 -1.14 1.65 -8.74
CA ILE A 216 -0.50 2.90 -9.19
C ILE A 216 0.61 3.26 -8.20
N PHE A 217 1.82 3.36 -8.72
CA PHE A 217 2.94 3.98 -8.01
C PHE A 217 2.92 5.48 -8.20
N ALA A 218 3.48 6.23 -7.26
CA ALA A 218 3.66 7.68 -7.38
C ALA A 218 5.07 8.06 -6.91
N LYS A 219 5.95 8.41 -7.85
CA LYS A 219 7.34 8.80 -7.55
C LYS A 219 7.57 10.27 -7.87
N GLU A 220 8.37 10.90 -7.01
CA GLU A 220 8.74 12.31 -7.14
C GLU A 220 9.64 12.54 -8.37
N TYR A 221 9.27 13.55 -9.15
CA TYR A 221 10.07 14.08 -10.23
C TYR A 221 11.03 15.16 -9.72
N ARG A 222 12.33 14.99 -9.98
CA ARG A 222 13.39 15.87 -9.46
C ARG A 222 13.82 16.94 -10.46
N GLY A 223 13.18 17.03 -11.62
CA GLY A 223 13.60 17.87 -12.74
C GLY A 223 14.60 17.16 -13.66
N SER A 224 14.50 17.41 -14.97
CA SER A 224 15.32 16.75 -15.99
C SER A 224 16.82 16.88 -15.73
N SER A 225 17.27 18.06 -15.29
CA SER A 225 18.69 18.38 -15.04
C SER A 225 19.26 17.74 -13.77
N ALA A 226 18.41 17.34 -12.80
CA ALA A 226 18.85 16.75 -11.54
C ALA A 226 19.22 15.26 -11.68
N TYR A 227 18.85 14.62 -12.78
CA TYR A 227 19.14 13.22 -13.02
C TYR A 227 20.45 13.04 -13.77
N ARG A 228 21.23 12.02 -13.38
CA ARG A 228 22.44 11.64 -14.11
C ARG A 228 22.09 11.17 -15.54
N PRO A 229 22.95 11.40 -16.54
CA PRO A 229 22.79 10.83 -17.87
C PRO A 229 22.56 9.31 -17.80
N GLY A 230 21.57 8.79 -18.52
CA GLY A 230 21.20 7.37 -18.49
C GLY A 230 20.39 6.90 -17.28
N ALA A 231 19.95 7.79 -16.38
CA ALA A 231 19.13 7.39 -15.24
C ALA A 231 17.80 6.73 -15.66
N CYS A 232 17.58 5.50 -15.20
CA CYS A 232 16.35 4.72 -15.45
C CYS A 232 15.34 4.91 -14.30
N VAL A 233 14.81 6.13 -14.17
CA VAL A 233 13.79 6.44 -13.15
C VAL A 233 12.40 6.47 -13.80
N PRO A 234 11.40 5.71 -13.29
CA PRO A 234 10.06 5.67 -13.89
C PRO A 234 9.41 7.05 -14.07
N ALA A 235 9.53 7.95 -13.09
CA ALA A 235 9.00 9.30 -13.19
C ALA A 235 9.64 10.07 -14.36
N LEU A 236 10.96 9.99 -14.52
CA LEU A 236 11.69 10.62 -15.63
C LEU A 236 11.32 10.01 -16.98
N GLU A 237 11.17 8.70 -17.06
CA GLU A 237 10.79 8.01 -18.30
C GLU A 237 9.38 8.38 -18.76
N ILE A 238 8.42 8.45 -17.83
CA ILE A 238 7.08 8.95 -18.12
C ILE A 238 7.13 10.41 -18.58
N THR A 239 7.89 11.27 -17.88
CA THR A 239 8.05 12.67 -18.27
C THR A 239 8.62 12.81 -19.68
N ARG A 240 9.65 12.03 -20.06
CA ARG A 240 10.21 12.05 -21.42
C ARG A 240 9.16 11.71 -22.48
N LYS A 241 8.32 10.70 -22.22
CA LYS A 241 7.22 10.32 -23.13
C LYS A 241 6.15 11.40 -23.21
N MET A 242 5.84 12.06 -22.09
CA MET A 242 4.91 13.19 -22.05
C MET A 242 5.42 14.37 -22.87
N LEU A 243 6.68 14.76 -22.66
CA LEU A 243 7.35 15.85 -23.39
C LEU A 243 7.46 15.60 -24.90
N ALA A 244 7.63 14.34 -25.33
CA ALA A 244 7.64 13.97 -26.74
C ALA A 244 6.28 14.23 -27.42
N TYR A 245 5.18 14.13 -26.67
CA TYR A 245 3.83 14.41 -27.17
C TYR A 245 3.45 15.89 -27.00
N ASP A 246 3.71 16.46 -25.82
CA ASP A 246 3.42 17.85 -25.47
C ASP A 246 4.55 18.44 -24.62
N ARG A 247 5.26 19.42 -25.16
CA ARG A 247 6.37 20.10 -24.46
C ARG A 247 5.94 20.82 -23.19
N ARG A 248 4.66 21.19 -23.04
CA ARG A 248 4.14 21.89 -21.86
C ARG A 248 3.71 20.94 -20.74
N SER A 249 3.76 19.63 -20.97
CA SER A 249 3.32 18.62 -20.01
C SER A 249 4.39 18.23 -18.98
N GLU A 250 5.49 18.98 -18.86
CA GLU A 250 6.52 18.68 -17.86
C GLU A 250 5.96 18.79 -16.43
N PRO A 251 6.11 17.75 -15.59
CA PRO A 251 5.76 17.82 -14.18
C PRO A 251 6.64 18.82 -13.44
N ARG A 252 6.11 19.42 -12.37
CA ARG A 252 6.91 20.32 -11.53
C ARG A 252 7.93 19.53 -10.69
N VAL A 253 9.04 20.17 -10.33
CA VAL A 253 10.00 19.58 -9.38
C VAL A 253 9.29 19.32 -8.05
N GLY A 254 9.41 18.11 -7.52
CA GLY A 254 8.69 17.65 -6.32
C GLY A 254 7.32 17.03 -6.61
N GLU A 255 6.80 17.15 -7.84
CA GLU A 255 5.53 16.55 -8.23
C GLU A 255 5.64 15.02 -8.29
N ARG A 256 4.59 14.32 -7.86
CA ARG A 256 4.56 12.86 -7.89
C ARG A 256 3.90 12.36 -9.16
N VAL A 257 4.70 11.77 -10.04
CA VAL A 257 4.26 11.23 -11.32
C VAL A 257 3.68 9.82 -11.11
N PRO A 258 2.39 9.59 -11.45
CA PRO A 258 1.76 8.30 -11.31
C PRO A 258 2.13 7.36 -12.47
N TYR A 259 2.42 6.09 -12.17
CA TYR A 259 2.73 5.10 -13.20
C TYR A 259 2.35 3.67 -12.77
N VAL A 260 2.20 2.79 -13.76
CA VAL A 260 1.96 1.35 -13.59
C VAL A 260 2.92 0.56 -14.44
N ILE A 261 3.09 -0.72 -14.10
CA ILE A 261 3.96 -1.66 -14.83
C ILE A 261 3.09 -2.69 -15.54
N VAL A 262 3.20 -2.75 -16.86
CA VAL A 262 2.43 -3.65 -17.72
C VAL A 262 3.23 -4.87 -18.13
N TYR A 263 2.56 -5.89 -18.64
CA TYR A 263 3.24 -7.00 -19.31
C TYR A 263 3.94 -6.51 -20.58
N GLY A 264 5.04 -7.18 -20.92
CA GLY A 264 5.74 -7.02 -22.20
C GLY A 264 6.48 -8.30 -22.54
N MET A 265 7.26 -8.26 -23.61
CA MET A 265 8.06 -9.43 -24.02
C MET A 265 9.03 -9.85 -22.91
N PRO A 266 9.21 -11.16 -22.68
CA PRO A 266 10.23 -11.67 -21.75
C PRO A 266 11.61 -11.09 -22.07
N GLY A 267 12.38 -10.74 -21.04
CA GLY A 267 13.73 -10.17 -21.18
C GLY A 267 13.79 -8.65 -21.36
N LEU A 268 12.66 -7.96 -21.57
CA LEU A 268 12.66 -6.50 -21.64
C LEU A 268 12.99 -5.86 -20.28
N PRO A 269 13.75 -4.75 -20.26
CA PRO A 269 14.04 -4.04 -19.02
C PRO A 269 12.76 -3.41 -18.47
N LEU A 270 12.60 -3.44 -17.15
CA LEU A 270 11.40 -2.99 -16.45
C LEU A 270 11.00 -1.55 -16.81
N ILE A 271 11.98 -0.68 -17.05
CA ILE A 271 11.76 0.73 -17.39
C ILE A 271 10.94 0.91 -18.67
N GLN A 272 11.08 0.00 -19.64
CA GLN A 272 10.31 0.03 -20.89
C GLN A 272 8.86 -0.42 -20.70
N LEU A 273 8.57 -1.16 -19.63
CA LEU A 273 7.24 -1.64 -19.25
C LEU A 273 6.43 -0.62 -18.44
N VAL A 274 7.02 0.54 -18.15
CA VAL A 274 6.35 1.62 -17.42
C VAL A 274 5.37 2.35 -18.34
N ARG A 275 4.13 2.54 -17.87
CA ARG A 275 3.04 3.25 -18.58
C ARG A 275 2.30 4.20 -17.64
N ARG A 276 1.66 5.23 -18.19
CA ARG A 276 0.76 6.08 -17.41
C ARG A 276 -0.55 5.31 -17.16
N PRO A 277 -1.23 5.52 -16.02
CA PRO A 277 -2.51 4.87 -15.77
C PRO A 277 -3.54 5.14 -16.88
N ILE A 278 -3.56 6.37 -17.42
CA ILE A 278 -4.49 6.76 -18.49
C ILE A 278 -4.26 5.96 -19.79
N ASP A 279 -3.00 5.71 -20.16
CA ASP A 279 -2.65 4.92 -21.35
C ASP A 279 -3.20 3.50 -21.23
N VAL A 280 -3.11 2.91 -20.01
CA VAL A 280 -3.61 1.55 -19.75
C VAL A 280 -5.13 1.51 -19.69
N LEU A 281 -5.81 2.60 -19.31
CA LEU A 281 -7.27 2.69 -19.36
C LEU A 281 -7.78 2.76 -20.80
N GLN A 282 -7.07 3.49 -21.67
CA GLN A 282 -7.42 3.69 -23.09
C GLN A 282 -7.11 2.46 -23.95
N ASP A 283 -5.97 1.80 -23.74
CA ASP A 283 -5.57 0.63 -24.53
C ASP A 283 -6.04 -0.69 -23.88
N PRO A 284 -6.92 -1.47 -24.53
CA PRO A 284 -7.36 -2.76 -24.01
C PRO A 284 -6.27 -3.83 -24.00
N ASN A 285 -5.22 -3.70 -24.83
CA ASN A 285 -4.13 -4.67 -24.93
C ASN A 285 -3.15 -4.57 -23.75
N LEU A 286 -3.10 -3.41 -23.09
CA LEU A 286 -2.23 -3.20 -21.94
C LEU A 286 -2.85 -3.79 -20.68
N ARG A 287 -2.12 -4.74 -20.07
CA ARG A 287 -2.51 -5.41 -18.82
C ARG A 287 -1.41 -5.25 -17.78
N LEU A 288 -1.81 -5.09 -16.51
CA LEU A 288 -0.88 -5.03 -15.39
C LEU A 288 -0.05 -6.31 -15.29
N ASN A 289 1.25 -6.18 -15.06
CA ASN A 289 2.15 -7.32 -14.87
C ASN A 289 1.94 -7.96 -13.49
N ALA A 290 0.94 -8.84 -13.38
CA ALA A 290 0.60 -9.50 -12.12
C ALA A 290 1.80 -10.22 -11.51
N THR A 291 2.60 -10.92 -12.32
CA THR A 291 3.80 -11.62 -11.84
C THR A 291 4.80 -10.67 -11.18
N TYR A 292 5.07 -9.51 -11.78
CA TYR A 292 5.94 -8.49 -11.19
C TYR A 292 5.38 -7.97 -9.86
N TYR A 293 4.10 -7.59 -9.82
CA TYR A 293 3.49 -7.05 -8.60
C TYR A 293 3.46 -8.09 -7.47
N ILE A 294 3.15 -9.35 -7.77
CA ILE A 294 3.16 -10.41 -6.76
C ILE A 294 4.59 -10.65 -6.26
N THR A 295 5.51 -11.01 -7.15
CA THR A 295 6.85 -11.48 -6.77
C THR A 295 7.78 -10.38 -6.28
N LYS A 296 7.67 -9.16 -6.81
CA LYS A 296 8.59 -8.06 -6.49
C LYS A 296 8.02 -7.01 -5.54
N GLN A 297 6.69 -6.94 -5.37
CA GLN A 297 6.06 -5.91 -4.53
C GLN A 297 5.32 -6.49 -3.33
N ILE A 298 4.41 -7.45 -3.53
CA ILE A 298 3.51 -7.96 -2.47
C ILE A 298 4.21 -8.98 -1.57
N LEU A 299 4.86 -10.00 -2.15
CA LEU A 299 5.47 -11.09 -1.38
C LEU A 299 6.70 -10.67 -0.57
N PRO A 300 7.62 -9.81 -1.05
CA PRO A 300 8.84 -9.51 -0.28
C PRO A 300 8.59 -8.86 1.10
N PRO A 301 7.66 -7.89 1.26
CA PRO A 301 7.29 -7.37 2.58
C PRO A 301 6.67 -8.43 3.50
N LEU A 302 5.81 -9.31 2.96
CA LEU A 302 5.22 -10.41 3.72
C LEU A 302 6.28 -11.42 4.17
N ALA A 303 7.17 -11.82 3.27
CA ALA A 303 8.28 -12.73 3.55
C ALA A 303 9.19 -12.17 4.65
N ARG A 304 9.47 -10.86 4.65
CA ARG A 304 10.27 -10.19 5.69
C ARG A 304 9.67 -10.26 7.10
N ILE A 305 8.34 -10.36 7.22
CA ILE A 305 7.66 -10.50 8.51
C ILE A 305 7.52 -11.97 8.87
N LEU A 306 7.03 -12.79 7.94
CA LEU A 306 6.69 -14.19 8.19
C LEU A 306 7.93 -15.11 8.27
N SER A 307 9.07 -14.70 7.71
CA SER A 307 10.36 -15.39 7.92
C SER A 307 10.82 -15.36 9.37
N LEU A 308 10.41 -14.36 10.17
CA LEU A 308 10.69 -14.32 11.61
C LEU A 308 9.98 -15.45 12.38
N ILE A 309 8.96 -16.06 11.76
CA ILE A 309 8.18 -17.20 12.27
C ILE A 309 8.59 -18.49 11.54
N GLY A 310 9.56 -18.42 10.61
CA GLY A 310 10.04 -19.58 9.84
C GLY A 310 9.18 -19.98 8.64
N ILE A 311 8.34 -19.07 8.11
CA ILE A 311 7.41 -19.37 7.02
C ILE A 311 7.91 -18.80 5.69
N ASP A 312 7.99 -19.65 4.65
CA ASP A 312 8.23 -19.21 3.28
C ASP A 312 6.93 -18.88 2.54
N VAL A 313 6.71 -17.59 2.30
CA VAL A 313 5.54 -17.04 1.61
C VAL A 313 5.60 -17.27 0.10
N PHE A 314 6.79 -17.45 -0.49
CA PHE A 314 6.91 -17.70 -1.93
C PHE A 314 6.39 -19.09 -2.30
N SER A 315 6.55 -20.08 -1.42
CA SER A 315 5.93 -21.40 -1.57
C SER A 315 4.41 -21.33 -1.77
N TRP A 316 3.72 -20.41 -1.10
CA TRP A 316 2.27 -20.26 -1.22
C TRP A 316 1.83 -19.81 -2.61
N TYR A 317 2.65 -18.98 -3.26
CA TYR A 317 2.42 -18.55 -4.64
C TYR A 317 2.71 -19.68 -5.63
N ASN A 318 3.76 -20.47 -5.39
CA ASN A 318 4.10 -21.62 -6.26
C ASN A 318 3.05 -22.73 -6.21
N GLN A 319 2.29 -22.85 -5.12
CA GLN A 319 1.17 -23.78 -4.97
C GLN A 319 -0.09 -23.35 -5.73
N LEU A 320 -0.18 -22.11 -6.21
CA LEU A 320 -1.35 -21.65 -6.97
C LEU A 320 -1.36 -22.24 -8.38
N PRO A 321 -2.55 -22.56 -8.92
CA PRO A 321 -2.68 -22.99 -10.30
C PRO A 321 -2.14 -21.87 -11.22
N ARG A 322 -1.29 -22.25 -12.18
CA ARG A 322 -0.78 -21.32 -13.18
C ARG A 322 -1.90 -20.98 -14.15
N ILE A 323 -2.68 -19.95 -13.85
CA ILE A 323 -3.71 -19.45 -14.78
C ILE A 323 -3.01 -18.78 -15.95
N GLN A 324 -2.90 -19.48 -17.08
CA GLN A 324 -2.61 -18.85 -18.38
C GLN A 324 -3.94 -18.37 -18.98
N LYS A 325 -4.34 -17.12 -18.67
CA LYS A 325 -5.44 -16.50 -19.43
C LYS A 325 -4.94 -16.15 -20.83
N VAL A 326 -5.23 -17.01 -21.80
CA VAL A 326 -5.27 -16.58 -23.20
C VAL A 326 -6.32 -15.48 -23.29
N SER A 327 -5.92 -14.28 -23.72
CA SER A 327 -6.86 -13.18 -23.89
C SER A 327 -7.70 -13.47 -25.13
N THR A 328 -8.86 -14.09 -24.94
CA THR A 328 -9.89 -14.21 -25.99
C THR A 328 -10.43 -12.80 -26.24
N MET A 329 -9.83 -12.09 -27.19
CA MET A 329 -10.40 -10.86 -27.71
C MET A 329 -11.54 -11.23 -28.65
N SER A 330 -12.71 -10.64 -28.43
CA SER A 330 -13.81 -10.65 -29.38
C SER A 330 -13.34 -10.01 -30.69
N ARG A 331 -13.57 -10.71 -31.81
CA ARG A 331 -13.32 -10.21 -33.16
C ARG A 331 -14.24 -9.01 -33.40
N THR A 332 -13.69 -7.80 -33.40
CA THR A 332 -14.27 -6.69 -34.17
C THR A 332 -13.59 -6.68 -35.53
N GLU A 333 -14.38 -6.78 -36.60
CA GLU A 333 -13.92 -6.78 -38.00
C GLU A 333 -13.44 -5.39 -38.48
N GLN A 334 -12.62 -4.72 -37.68
CA GLN A 334 -11.89 -3.53 -38.13
C GLN A 334 -10.41 -3.86 -38.26
N GLU A 335 -9.83 -3.45 -39.38
CA GLU A 335 -8.46 -3.67 -39.86
C GLU A 335 -7.39 -3.07 -38.92
N CYS A 336 -7.34 -3.53 -37.67
CA CYS A 336 -6.28 -3.18 -36.73
C CYS A 336 -5.23 -4.29 -36.75
N ARG A 337 -3.97 -3.93 -36.99
CA ARG A 337 -2.82 -4.86 -37.12
C ARG A 337 -2.83 -5.90 -35.99
N LYS A 338 -2.99 -7.17 -36.37
CA LYS A 338 -3.02 -8.32 -35.45
C LYS A 338 -1.68 -8.42 -34.70
N GLY A 339 -1.68 -8.18 -33.39
CA GLY A 339 -0.48 -8.00 -32.56
C GLY A 339 -0.05 -9.20 -31.71
N THR A 340 -0.86 -10.24 -31.56
CA THR A 340 -0.54 -11.40 -30.69
C THR A 340 -0.86 -12.74 -31.35
N ILE A 341 -0.01 -13.74 -31.10
CA ILE A 341 -0.16 -15.13 -31.60
C ILE A 341 -1.52 -15.73 -31.24
N SER A 342 -2.10 -15.36 -30.10
CA SER A 342 -3.44 -15.81 -29.68
C SER A 342 -4.57 -15.37 -30.62
N GLN A 343 -4.36 -14.35 -31.45
CA GLN A 343 -5.32 -13.90 -32.47
C GLN A 343 -5.36 -14.83 -33.70
N TYR A 344 -4.43 -15.80 -33.78
CA TYR A 344 -4.35 -16.81 -34.84
C TYR A 344 -4.88 -18.19 -34.40
N PHE A 345 -5.23 -18.38 -33.12
CA PHE A 345 -5.79 -19.63 -32.60
C PHE A 345 -7.30 -19.53 -32.38
N THR A 346 -8.07 -20.40 -33.03
CA THR A 346 -9.54 -20.46 -32.94
C THR A 346 -10.03 -21.37 -31.81
N THR A 347 -9.40 -21.29 -30.63
CA THR A 347 -9.90 -21.99 -29.44
C THR A 347 -10.76 -21.03 -28.61
N LEU A 348 -12.07 -21.17 -28.72
CA LEU A 348 -13.06 -20.45 -27.90
C LEU A 348 -13.41 -21.29 -26.67
N HIS A 349 -14.01 -20.68 -25.66
CA HIS A 349 -14.59 -21.39 -24.51
C HIS A 349 -16.11 -21.21 -24.57
N CYS A 350 -16.86 -22.25 -24.23
CA CYS A 350 -18.32 -22.18 -24.15
C CYS A 350 -18.73 -21.26 -22.99
N PRO A 351 -19.53 -20.20 -23.22
CA PRO A 351 -19.92 -19.27 -22.15
C PRO A 351 -20.79 -19.92 -21.05
N VAL A 352 -21.37 -21.11 -21.30
CA VAL A 352 -22.26 -21.81 -20.36
C VAL A 352 -21.50 -22.82 -19.49
N CYS A 353 -20.59 -23.61 -20.07
CA CYS A 353 -19.89 -24.70 -19.36
C CYS A 353 -18.36 -24.55 -19.29
N ASP A 354 -17.79 -23.51 -19.90
CA ASP A 354 -16.35 -23.22 -19.99
C ASP A 354 -15.50 -24.32 -20.69
N GLU A 355 -16.14 -25.30 -21.34
CA GLU A 355 -15.44 -26.28 -22.18
C GLU A 355 -14.88 -25.62 -23.46
N LEU A 356 -13.75 -26.10 -23.96
CA LEU A 356 -13.13 -25.63 -25.19
C LEU A 356 -14.00 -25.94 -26.42
N THR A 357 -14.21 -24.96 -27.29
CA THR A 357 -15.03 -25.08 -28.50
C THR A 357 -14.42 -24.32 -29.69
N GLN A 358 -14.81 -24.71 -30.90
CA GLN A 358 -14.51 -23.96 -32.13
C GLN A 358 -15.71 -23.17 -32.65
N HIS A 359 -16.93 -23.52 -32.19
CA HIS A 359 -18.20 -23.01 -32.70
C HIS A 359 -18.90 -22.04 -31.71
N GLY A 360 -18.17 -21.50 -30.73
CA GLY A 360 -18.71 -20.64 -29.66
C GLY A 360 -19.38 -21.43 -28.54
N ILE A 361 -20.41 -22.23 -28.85
CA ILE A 361 -21.14 -23.07 -27.89
C ILE A 361 -20.82 -24.56 -28.13
N CYS A 362 -20.65 -25.34 -27.05
CA CYS A 362 -20.30 -26.76 -27.18
C CYS A 362 -21.53 -27.59 -27.58
N ASN A 363 -21.30 -28.75 -28.19
CA ASN A 363 -22.39 -29.63 -28.64
C ASN A 363 -23.32 -30.06 -27.50
N LYS A 364 -22.79 -30.24 -26.27
CA LYS A 364 -23.58 -30.59 -25.07
C LYS A 364 -24.52 -29.46 -24.65
N CYS A 365 -24.07 -28.21 -24.69
CA CYS A 365 -24.93 -27.07 -24.38
C CYS A 365 -25.93 -26.83 -25.52
N ARG A 366 -25.55 -27.11 -26.77
CA ARG A 366 -26.44 -26.97 -27.93
C ARG A 366 -27.66 -27.91 -27.87
N SER A 367 -27.55 -29.07 -27.22
CA SER A 367 -28.71 -29.95 -26.99
C SER A 367 -29.75 -29.42 -25.99
N GLN A 368 -29.43 -28.35 -25.24
CA GLN A 368 -30.34 -27.72 -24.27
C GLN A 368 -30.51 -26.22 -24.57
N PRO A 369 -31.20 -25.86 -25.68
CA PRO A 369 -31.28 -24.47 -26.14
C PRO A 369 -31.95 -23.53 -25.13
N GLN A 370 -33.01 -23.98 -24.46
CA GLN A 370 -33.69 -23.19 -23.43
C GLN A 370 -32.75 -22.81 -22.26
N HIS A 371 -31.90 -23.74 -21.82
CA HIS A 371 -30.94 -23.48 -20.74
C HIS A 371 -29.87 -22.47 -21.18
N VAL A 372 -29.34 -22.61 -22.39
CA VAL A 372 -28.35 -21.68 -22.97
C VAL A 372 -28.92 -20.26 -23.07
N ILE A 373 -30.15 -20.12 -23.59
CA ILE A 373 -30.82 -18.82 -23.73
C ILE A 373 -30.96 -18.12 -22.38
N VAL A 374 -31.39 -18.86 -21.34
CA VAL A 374 -31.53 -18.29 -19.99
C VAL A 374 -30.18 -17.84 -19.44
N MET A 375 -29.14 -18.68 -19.53
CA MET A 375 -27.81 -18.38 -19.00
C MET A 375 -27.16 -17.16 -19.70
N LEU A 376 -27.23 -17.11 -21.03
CA LEU A 376 -26.68 -15.98 -21.80
C LEU A 376 -27.43 -14.67 -21.53
N ASN A 377 -28.77 -14.71 -21.48
CA ASN A 377 -29.56 -13.52 -21.14
C ASN A 377 -29.31 -13.05 -19.70
N GLN A 378 -29.12 -13.98 -18.76
CA GLN A 378 -28.75 -13.63 -17.39
C GLN A 378 -27.38 -12.95 -17.34
N GLU A 379 -26.37 -13.48 -18.03
CA GLU A 379 -25.03 -12.88 -18.07
C GLU A 379 -25.06 -11.47 -18.69
N ILE A 380 -25.74 -11.30 -19.82
CA ILE A 380 -25.91 -9.98 -20.48
C ILE A 380 -26.61 -9.00 -19.54
N ARG A 381 -27.74 -9.40 -18.94
CA ARG A 381 -28.51 -8.56 -18.01
C ARG A 381 -27.69 -8.15 -16.79
N GLU A 382 -26.87 -9.04 -16.24
CA GLU A 382 -25.99 -8.73 -15.13
C GLU A 382 -24.91 -7.72 -15.51
N LEU A 383 -24.28 -7.87 -16.67
CA LEU A 383 -23.27 -6.93 -17.17
C LEU A 383 -23.87 -5.54 -17.41
N GLU A 384 -25.04 -5.47 -18.04
CA GLU A 384 -25.76 -4.21 -18.28
C GLU A 384 -26.19 -3.54 -16.99
N ARG A 385 -26.77 -4.29 -16.05
CA ARG A 385 -27.19 -3.76 -14.74
C ARG A 385 -26.00 -3.21 -13.96
N LYS A 386 -24.86 -3.92 -13.95
CA LYS A 386 -23.62 -3.44 -13.30
C LYS A 386 -23.13 -2.14 -13.96
N HIS A 387 -23.15 -2.05 -15.29
CA HIS A 387 -22.75 -0.86 -16.01
C HIS A 387 -23.68 0.34 -15.73
N GLU A 388 -24.99 0.11 -15.74
CA GLU A 388 -26.01 1.14 -15.49
C GLU A 388 -25.89 1.68 -14.05
N GLN A 389 -25.74 0.82 -13.05
CA GLN A 389 -25.57 1.22 -11.65
C GLN A 389 -24.35 2.12 -11.44
N ILE A 390 -23.20 1.76 -12.03
CA ILE A 390 -21.98 2.55 -11.90
C ILE A 390 -22.12 3.86 -12.69
N THR A 391 -22.74 3.83 -13.87
CA THR A 391 -22.97 5.03 -14.68
C THR A 391 -23.89 6.02 -13.96
N LYS A 392 -24.93 5.54 -13.26
CA LYS A 392 -25.80 6.38 -12.41
C LYS A 392 -25.00 7.14 -11.34
N VAL A 393 -24.01 6.50 -10.72
CA VAL A 393 -23.12 7.18 -9.74
C VAL A 393 -22.32 8.30 -10.43
N CYS A 394 -21.79 8.06 -11.63
CA CYS A 394 -21.07 9.08 -12.37
C CYS A 394 -21.97 10.24 -12.82
N LYS A 395 -23.22 9.95 -13.24
CA LYS A 395 -24.21 10.98 -13.61
C LYS A 395 -24.57 11.85 -12.41
N ASN A 396 -24.82 11.26 -11.25
CA ASN A 396 -25.10 12.00 -10.01
C ASN A 396 -23.90 12.85 -9.57
N CYS A 397 -22.67 12.36 -9.76
CA CYS A 397 -21.46 13.11 -9.41
C CYS A 397 -21.20 14.31 -10.33
N THR A 398 -21.55 14.20 -11.60
CA THR A 398 -21.31 15.25 -12.62
C THR A 398 -22.51 16.16 -12.83
N SER A 399 -23.67 15.80 -12.28
CA SER A 399 -24.97 16.40 -12.61
C SER A 399 -25.25 16.43 -14.11
N CYS A 400 -24.64 15.52 -14.87
CA CYS A 400 -24.73 15.41 -16.31
C CYS A 400 -25.45 14.10 -16.67
N PHE A 401 -26.48 14.20 -17.51
CA PHE A 401 -27.31 13.05 -17.91
C PHE A 401 -26.97 12.50 -19.29
N ASP A 402 -25.95 13.05 -19.95
CA ASP A 402 -25.51 12.64 -21.26
C ASP A 402 -25.11 11.15 -21.31
N ARG A 403 -25.09 10.62 -22.53
CA ARG A 403 -24.67 9.24 -22.79
C ARG A 403 -23.16 9.03 -22.54
N GLN A 404 -22.35 10.08 -22.67
CA GLN A 404 -20.90 10.02 -22.46
C GLN A 404 -20.48 10.97 -21.33
N ILE A 405 -19.80 10.42 -20.32
CA ILE A 405 -19.30 11.18 -19.18
C ILE A 405 -17.79 11.36 -19.36
N PRO A 406 -17.29 12.57 -19.69
CA PRO A 406 -15.88 12.80 -20.03
C PRO A 406 -14.93 12.86 -18.82
N CYS A 407 -15.30 12.27 -17.68
CA CYS A 407 -14.51 12.33 -16.45
C CYS A 407 -13.26 11.43 -16.54
N ILE A 408 -12.08 12.01 -16.32
CA ILE A 408 -10.77 11.33 -16.34
C ILE A 408 -10.04 11.35 -14.99
N SER A 409 -10.76 11.60 -13.90
CA SER A 409 -10.16 11.75 -12.56
C SER A 409 -9.56 10.43 -12.04
N LEU A 410 -8.23 10.30 -12.09
CA LEU A 410 -7.49 9.14 -11.59
C LEU A 410 -7.60 8.95 -10.07
N ASN A 411 -8.03 9.97 -9.33
CA ASN A 411 -8.26 9.88 -7.89
C ASN A 411 -9.62 9.25 -7.56
N CYS A 412 -10.53 9.16 -8.54
CA CYS A 412 -11.84 8.58 -8.35
C CYS A 412 -11.77 7.04 -8.48
N PRO A 413 -12.13 6.25 -7.45
CA PRO A 413 -12.17 4.79 -7.54
C PRO A 413 -13.21 4.28 -8.55
N VAL A 414 -14.23 5.10 -8.85
CA VAL A 414 -15.31 4.75 -9.78
C VAL A 414 -14.80 4.69 -11.23
N LEU A 415 -13.83 5.53 -11.61
CA LEU A 415 -13.26 5.54 -12.97
C LEU A 415 -12.73 4.17 -13.39
N PHE A 416 -11.94 3.53 -12.53
CA PHE A 416 -11.38 2.20 -12.80
C PHE A 416 -12.46 1.11 -12.85
N LYS A 417 -13.52 1.26 -12.05
CA LYS A 417 -14.67 0.34 -12.09
C LYS A 417 -15.46 0.49 -13.39
N VAL A 418 -15.71 1.73 -13.84
CA VAL A 418 -16.35 2.02 -15.13
C VAL A 418 -15.56 1.37 -16.25
N SER A 419 -14.25 1.66 -16.36
CA SER A 419 -13.41 1.10 -17.43
C SER A 419 -13.43 -0.43 -17.44
N ARG A 420 -13.35 -1.09 -16.27
CA ARG A 420 -13.44 -2.55 -16.16
C ARG A 420 -14.80 -3.08 -16.62
N VAL A 421 -15.89 -2.52 -16.12
CA VAL A 421 -17.24 -2.99 -16.47
C VAL A 421 -17.57 -2.70 -17.93
N SER A 422 -17.11 -1.59 -18.49
CA SER A 422 -17.22 -1.31 -19.94
C SER A 422 -16.46 -2.34 -20.77
N ARG A 423 -15.27 -2.78 -20.34
CA ARG A 423 -14.53 -3.87 -21.00
C ARG A 423 -15.26 -5.20 -20.89
N GLU A 424 -15.85 -5.52 -19.74
CA GLU A 424 -16.67 -6.73 -19.59
C GLU A 424 -17.92 -6.68 -20.48
N LEU A 425 -18.60 -5.53 -20.54
CA LEU A 425 -19.78 -5.29 -21.39
C LEU A 425 -19.47 -5.37 -22.89
N SER A 426 -18.22 -5.15 -23.31
CA SER A 426 -17.81 -5.33 -24.72
C SER A 426 -17.99 -6.76 -25.25
N LYS A 427 -18.20 -7.74 -24.35
CA LYS A 427 -18.55 -9.12 -24.70
C LYS A 427 -20.04 -9.29 -25.03
N ALA A 428 -20.92 -8.40 -24.54
CA ALA A 428 -22.36 -8.55 -24.69
C ALA A 428 -22.83 -8.64 -26.15
N PRO A 429 -22.28 -7.86 -27.13
CA PRO A 429 -22.64 -8.02 -28.54
C PRO A 429 -22.35 -9.44 -29.07
N TYR A 430 -21.22 -10.03 -28.67
CA TYR A 430 -20.87 -11.40 -29.05
C TYR A 430 -21.82 -12.43 -28.41
N LEU A 431 -22.19 -12.24 -27.14
CA LEU A 431 -23.16 -13.11 -26.47
C LEU A 431 -24.56 -13.02 -27.12
N ARG A 432 -24.95 -11.83 -27.60
CA ARG A 432 -26.20 -11.65 -28.37
C ARG A 432 -26.14 -12.35 -29.73
N GLN A 433 -25.01 -12.29 -30.44
CA GLN A 433 -24.83 -13.06 -31.68
C GLN A 433 -24.93 -14.57 -31.47
N LEU A 434 -24.51 -15.08 -30.30
CA LEU A 434 -24.70 -16.49 -29.95
C LEU A 434 -26.15 -16.82 -29.61
N LEU A 435 -26.90 -15.88 -29.06
CA LEU A 435 -28.34 -16.02 -28.83
C LEU A 435 -29.11 -16.14 -30.14
N ASP A 436 -28.76 -15.34 -31.15
CA ASP A 436 -29.42 -15.35 -32.48
C ASP A 436 -29.27 -16.68 -33.25
N GLN A 437 -28.46 -17.63 -32.73
CA GLN A 437 -28.27 -18.97 -33.31
C GLN A 437 -29.29 -20.02 -32.82
N PHE A 438 -30.17 -19.65 -31.89
CA PHE A 438 -31.23 -20.49 -31.31
C PHE A 438 -32.56 -19.76 -31.39
#